data_AF-A0A533U8X1-F1
#
_entry.id   AF-A0A533U8X1-F1
#
_cell.length_a   1.000
_cell.length_b   1.000
_cell.length_c   1.000
_cell.angle_alpha   90.00
_cell.angle_beta   90.00
_cell.angle_gamma   90.00
#
_symmetry.space_group_name_H-M   'P 1'
#
loop_
_entity.id
_entity.type
_entity.pdbx_description
1 polymer ?
#
loop_
_entity_poly.entity_id
_entity_poly.type
_entity_poly.pdbx_seq_one_letter_code
_entity_poly.pdbx_strand_id
1 'polypeptide(L)'
;MFWPYFFYIWGCIPEITKNCQDMTNASSTYLGIIGGAIIGAIVSWWIYNRQKKTSEMQDSTLNRIKELDENHDRILKKLEEFDIRHETTLDTIAELSKKVDTLVEKQEKLDDSKIRFD
;
A
#
# COMPACT_ATOMS: atom_id res chain seq x y z
N MET A 1 -31.86 -45.51 1.46
CA MET A 1 -32.79 -45.39 2.61
C MET A 1 -32.00 -45.00 3.86
N PHE A 2 -31.42 -43.79 3.85
CA PHE A 2 -30.53 -43.25 4.91
C PHE A 2 -31.32 -42.40 5.94
N TRP A 3 -32.61 -42.70 6.12
CA TRP A 3 -33.53 -41.88 6.89
C TRP A 3 -33.64 -42.22 8.39
N PRO A 4 -33.36 -43.43 8.91
CA PRO A 4 -33.64 -43.73 10.32
C PRO A 4 -32.54 -43.31 11.31
N TYR A 5 -31.33 -42.96 10.87
CA TYR A 5 -30.24 -42.54 11.79
C TYR A 5 -30.33 -41.08 12.23
N PHE A 6 -30.97 -40.22 11.44
CA PHE A 6 -31.03 -38.78 11.74
C PHE A 6 -31.96 -38.46 12.92
N PHE A 7 -33.02 -39.25 13.10
CA PHE A 7 -34.00 -39.06 14.19
C PHE A 7 -33.58 -39.69 15.51
N TYR A 8 -32.56 -40.56 15.53
CA TYR A 8 -32.03 -41.12 16.78
C TYR A 8 -31.34 -40.06 17.66
N ILE A 9 -30.87 -38.97 17.04
CA ILE A 9 -30.24 -37.84 17.73
C ILE A 9 -31.29 -36.92 18.40
N TRP A 10 -32.56 -37.02 18.02
CA TRP A 10 -33.62 -36.05 18.38
C TRP A 10 -34.65 -36.56 19.41
N GLY A 11 -34.24 -37.48 20.28
CA GLY A 11 -35.04 -37.87 21.45
C GLY A 11 -36.00 -39.02 21.20
N CYS A 12 -36.22 -39.82 22.25
CA CYS A 12 -37.17 -40.93 22.25
C CYS A 12 -38.57 -40.44 22.63
N ILE A 13 -39.60 -41.05 22.03
CA ILE A 13 -41.01 -40.83 22.37
C ILE A 13 -41.40 -41.84 23.46
N PRO A 14 -41.76 -41.41 24.69
CA PRO A 14 -41.96 -42.30 25.84
C PRO A 14 -43.20 -43.19 25.74
N GLU A 15 -44.10 -42.95 24.78
CA GLU A 15 -45.34 -43.72 24.60
C GLU A 15 -45.14 -45.09 23.95
N ILE A 16 -44.01 -45.31 23.24
CA ILE A 16 -43.74 -46.58 22.52
C ILE A 16 -42.77 -47.48 23.30
N THR A 17 -41.93 -46.92 24.19
CA THR A 17 -40.89 -47.67 24.92
C THR A 17 -40.93 -47.39 26.42
N LYS A 18 -41.47 -48.36 27.20
CA LYS A 18 -41.67 -48.27 28.66
C LYS A 18 -40.38 -48.14 29.51
N ASN A 19 -39.20 -48.24 28.90
CA ASN A 19 -37.90 -48.17 29.57
C ASN A 19 -37.04 -46.99 29.07
N CYS A 20 -37.64 -45.95 28.49
CA CYS A 20 -36.90 -44.75 28.13
C CYS A 20 -36.69 -43.88 29.37
N GLN A 21 -35.58 -44.10 30.06
CA GLN A 21 -35.10 -43.21 31.11
C GLN A 21 -34.61 -41.91 30.47
N ASP A 22 -35.04 -40.76 31.01
CA ASP A 22 -34.79 -39.41 30.51
C ASP A 22 -33.30 -39.03 30.61
N MET A 23 -32.48 -39.62 29.73
CA MET A 23 -31.02 -39.40 29.64
C MET A 23 -30.60 -38.63 28.37
N THR A 24 -31.55 -38.23 27.52
CA THR A 24 -31.27 -37.62 26.21
C THR A 24 -31.20 -36.09 26.24
N ASN A 25 -31.74 -35.41 27.26
CA ASN A 25 -31.79 -33.94 27.30
C ASN A 25 -30.47 -33.29 27.77
N ALA A 26 -29.75 -33.93 28.71
CA ALA A 26 -28.49 -33.39 29.21
C ALA A 26 -27.29 -33.71 28.29
N SER A 27 -27.19 -34.96 27.82
CA SER A 27 -26.04 -35.44 27.05
C SER A 27 -25.89 -34.77 25.67
N SER A 28 -27.00 -34.52 24.98
CA SER A 28 -27.03 -33.84 23.68
C SER A 28 -26.61 -32.37 23.78
N THR A 29 -26.97 -31.70 24.88
CA THR A 29 -26.57 -30.31 25.16
C THR A 29 -25.05 -30.21 25.36
N TYR A 30 -24.45 -31.08 26.17
CA TYR A 30 -22.99 -31.07 26.37
C TYR A 30 -22.22 -31.44 25.10
N LEU A 31 -22.69 -32.43 24.34
CA LEU A 31 -22.08 -32.81 23.06
C LEU A 31 -22.19 -31.69 22.02
N GLY A 32 -23.31 -30.96 22.01
CA GLY A 32 -23.52 -29.79 21.15
C GLY A 32 -22.59 -28.63 21.48
N ILE A 33 -22.39 -28.32 22.77
CA ILE A 33 -21.46 -27.27 23.21
C ILE A 33 -20.02 -27.62 22.84
N ILE A 34 -19.59 -28.85 23.10
CA ILE A 34 -18.23 -29.31 22.78
C ILE A 34 -18.01 -29.31 21.26
N GLY A 35 -18.95 -29.84 20.49
CA GLY A 35 -18.88 -29.83 19.02
C GLY A 35 -18.86 -28.42 18.45
N GLY A 36 -19.73 -27.54 18.96
CA GLY A 36 -19.78 -26.13 18.57
C GLY A 36 -18.48 -25.38 18.87
N ALA A 37 -17.88 -25.61 20.03
CA ALA A 37 -16.61 -25.00 20.40
C ALA A 37 -15.45 -25.44 19.49
N ILE A 38 -15.40 -26.73 19.12
CA ILE A 38 -14.37 -27.26 18.21
C ILE A 38 -14.52 -26.64 16.82
N ILE A 39 -15.73 -26.62 16.26
CA ILE A 39 -16.00 -26.01 14.95
C ILE A 39 -15.69 -24.51 14.97
N GLY A 40 -16.11 -23.81 16.03
CA GLY A 40 -15.81 -22.39 16.22
C GLY A 40 -14.32 -22.09 16.28
N ALA A 41 -13.54 -22.93 16.96
CA ALA A 41 -12.09 -22.81 17.02
C ALA A 41 -11.42 -23.03 15.66
N ILE A 42 -11.88 -24.02 14.88
CA ILE A 42 -11.36 -24.31 13.53
C ILE A 42 -11.61 -23.13 12.58
N VAL A 43 -12.83 -22.58 12.56
CA VAL A 43 -13.17 -21.45 11.70
C VAL A 43 -12.40 -20.19 12.11
N SER A 44 -12.32 -19.91 13.40
CA SER A 44 -11.56 -18.76 13.93
C SER A 44 -10.07 -18.87 13.59
N TRP A 45 -9.49 -20.07 13.73
CA TRP A 45 -8.10 -20.32 13.35
C TRP A 45 -7.88 -20.15 11.85
N TRP A 46 -8.79 -20.63 11.01
CA TRP A 46 -8.71 -20.46 9.56
C TRP A 46 -8.73 -18.98 9.15
N ILE A 47 -9.62 -18.18 9.73
CA ILE A 47 -9.69 -16.72 9.48
C ILE A 47 -8.41 -16.03 9.93
N TYR A 48 -7.93 -16.34 11.15
CA TYR A 48 -6.70 -15.76 11.69
C TYR A 48 -5.48 -16.08 10.81
N ASN A 49 -5.33 -17.34 10.40
CA ASN A 49 -4.21 -17.77 9.58
C ASN A 49 -4.23 -17.12 8.18
N ARG A 50 -5.43 -16.89 7.63
CA ARG A 50 -5.60 -16.17 6.36
C ARG A 50 -5.26 -14.68 6.48
N GLN A 51 -5.74 -14.02 7.53
CA GLN A 51 -5.47 -12.59 7.77
C GLN A 51 -4.00 -12.32 8.09
N LYS A 52 -3.33 -13.18 8.87
CA LYS A 52 -1.91 -13.04 9.20
C LYS A 52 -1.05 -13.00 7.93
N LYS A 53 -1.34 -13.86 6.96
CA LYS A 53 -0.65 -13.89 5.66
C LYS A 53 -0.89 -12.63 4.82
N THR A 54 -2.05 -11.99 4.94
CA THR A 54 -2.36 -10.71 4.27
C THR A 54 -1.67 -9.53 4.96
N SER A 55 -1.60 -9.52 6.28
CA SER A 55 -0.92 -8.47 7.06
C SER A 55 0.58 -8.42 6.74
N GLU A 56 1.24 -9.58 6.66
CA GLU A 56 2.67 -9.65 6.31
C GLU A 56 2.94 -9.14 4.88
N MET A 57 2.02 -9.37 3.94
CA MET A 57 2.12 -8.86 2.57
C MET A 57 1.86 -7.35 2.50
N GLN A 58 0.90 -6.84 3.27
CA GLN A 58 0.59 -5.41 3.35
C GLN A 58 1.73 -4.61 3.96
N ASP A 59 2.41 -5.11 4.99
CA ASP A 59 3.57 -4.42 5.58
C ASP A 59 4.72 -4.28 4.58
N SER A 60 5.00 -5.32 3.78
CA SER A 60 6.02 -5.24 2.73
C SER A 60 5.67 -4.23 1.63
N THR A 61 4.38 -4.10 1.31
CA THR A 61 3.88 -3.16 0.30
C THR A 61 3.91 -1.73 0.83
N LEU A 62 3.52 -1.52 2.09
CA LEU A 62 3.56 -0.23 2.75
C LEU A 62 4.99 0.30 2.89
N ASN A 63 5.95 -0.57 3.20
CA ASN A 63 7.36 -0.18 3.29
C ASN A 63 7.94 0.22 1.92
N ARG A 64 7.56 -0.49 0.84
CA ARG A 64 7.95 -0.13 -0.53
C ARG A 64 7.32 1.18 -1.00
N ILE A 65 6.08 1.47 -0.60
CA ILE A 65 5.41 2.75 -0.91
C ILE A 65 6.11 3.89 -0.17
N LYS A 66 6.47 3.70 1.10
CA LYS A 66 7.19 4.70 1.89
C LYS A 66 8.56 5.03 1.29
N GLU A 67 9.32 4.02 0.87
CA GLU A 67 10.60 4.22 0.20
C GLU A 67 10.45 4.94 -1.16
N LEU A 68 9.36 4.66 -1.89
CA LEU A 68 9.07 5.34 -3.15
C LEU A 68 8.68 6.82 -2.94
N ASP A 69 7.96 7.13 -1.86
CA ASP A 69 7.56 8.48 -1.48
C ASP A 69 8.78 9.33 -1.05
N GLU A 70 9.66 8.77 -0.23
CA GLU A 70 10.93 9.41 0.17
C GLU A 70 11.84 9.70 -1.05
N ASN A 71 11.84 8.82 -2.05
CA ASN A 71 12.59 9.05 -3.28
C ASN A 71 11.94 10.11 -4.18
N HIS A 72 10.61 10.23 -4.20
CA HIS A 72 9.92 11.31 -4.92
C HIS A 72 10.25 12.69 -4.32
N ASP A 73 10.26 12.83 -2.99
CA ASP A 73 10.61 14.08 -2.33
C ASP A 73 12.06 14.52 -2.66
N ARG A 74 12.99 13.55 -2.74
CA ARG A 74 14.37 13.81 -3.18
C ARG A 74 14.45 14.22 -4.64
N ILE A 75 13.67 13.60 -5.51
CA ILE A 75 13.63 13.95 -6.94
C ILE A 75 13.06 15.37 -7.11
N LEU A 76 11.99 15.71 -6.39
CA LEU A 76 11.38 17.05 -6.42
C LEU A 76 12.36 18.13 -5.98
N LYS A 77 13.07 17.92 -4.85
CA LYS A 77 14.12 18.86 -4.40
C LYS A 77 15.25 19.03 -5.41
N LYS A 78 15.69 17.92 -6.04
CA LYS A 78 16.72 17.98 -7.08
C LYS A 78 16.23 18.71 -8.33
N LEU A 79 14.95 18.58 -8.67
CA LEU A 79 14.33 19.29 -9.79
C LEU A 79 14.28 20.79 -9.52
N GLU A 80 13.84 21.18 -8.32
CA GLU A 80 13.79 22.59 -7.88
C GLU A 80 15.19 23.23 -7.90
N GLU A 81 16.20 22.55 -7.34
CA GLU A 81 17.58 23.04 -7.41
C GLU A 81 18.11 23.12 -8.85
N PHE A 82 17.69 22.19 -9.72
CA PHE A 82 18.10 22.20 -11.12
C PHE A 82 17.50 23.40 -11.85
N ASP A 83 16.24 23.72 -11.60
CA ASP A 83 15.53 24.86 -12.19
C ASP A 83 16.17 26.19 -11.78
N ILE A 84 16.45 26.37 -10.48
CA ILE A 84 17.14 27.56 -9.94
C ILE A 84 18.54 27.74 -10.55
N ARG A 85 19.31 26.64 -10.66
CA ARG A 85 20.63 26.69 -11.31
C ARG A 85 20.54 27.02 -12.79
N HIS A 86 19.50 26.55 -13.47
CA HIS A 86 19.28 26.83 -14.88
C HIS A 86 18.94 28.31 -15.11
N GLU A 87 18.10 28.90 -14.26
CA GLU A 87 17.78 30.34 -14.30
C GLU A 87 19.02 31.21 -14.10
N THR A 88 19.85 30.88 -13.10
CA THR A 88 21.11 31.61 -12.84
C THR A 88 22.10 31.51 -14.02
N THR A 89 22.18 30.32 -14.64
CA THR A 89 23.03 30.10 -15.82
C THR A 89 22.51 30.89 -17.02
N LEU A 90 21.19 30.99 -17.20
CA LEU A 90 20.60 31.79 -18.28
C LEU A 90 20.84 33.29 -18.08
N ASP A 91 20.73 33.79 -16.85
CA ASP A 91 20.98 35.20 -16.55
C ASP A 91 22.45 35.57 -16.81
N THR A 92 23.39 34.73 -16.37
CA THR A 92 24.81 34.94 -16.65
C THR A 92 25.14 34.88 -18.14
N ILE A 93 24.52 33.98 -18.91
CA ILE A 93 24.66 33.94 -20.38
C ILE A 93 24.10 35.23 -21.01
N ALA A 94 22.95 35.72 -20.55
CA ALA A 94 22.35 36.95 -21.06
C ALA A 94 23.22 38.19 -20.76
N GLU A 95 23.80 38.27 -19.56
CA GLU A 95 24.73 39.33 -19.20
C GLU A 95 26.01 39.27 -20.04
N LEU A 96 26.52 38.07 -20.28
CA LEU A 96 27.70 37.86 -21.13
C LEU A 96 27.43 38.28 -22.57
N SER A 97 26.26 37.94 -23.12
CA SER A 97 25.82 38.38 -24.45
C SER A 97 25.82 39.90 -24.57
N LYS A 98 25.22 40.60 -23.59
CA LYS A 98 25.23 42.07 -23.56
C LYS A 98 26.64 42.65 -23.52
N LYS A 99 27.54 42.05 -22.73
CA LYS A 99 28.95 42.47 -22.67
C LYS A 99 29.64 42.29 -24.03
N VAL A 100 29.42 41.16 -24.69
CA VAL A 100 29.94 40.92 -26.05
C VAL A 100 29.42 41.97 -27.02
N ASP A 101 28.11 42.25 -27.03
CA ASP A 101 27.51 43.26 -27.91
C ASP A 101 28.13 44.64 -27.70
N THR A 102 28.34 45.06 -26.44
CA THR A 102 28.99 46.36 -26.15
C THR A 102 30.46 46.41 -26.58
N LEU A 103 31.17 45.29 -26.56
CA LEU A 103 32.56 45.22 -27.02
C LEU A 103 32.64 45.28 -28.54
N VAL A 104 31.71 44.59 -29.23
CA VAL A 104 31.59 44.65 -30.69
C VAL A 104 31.29 46.08 -31.14
N GLU A 105 30.32 46.76 -30.53
CA GLU A 105 29.97 48.14 -30.88
C GLU A 105 31.15 49.12 -30.64
N LYS A 106 31.92 48.92 -29.56
CA LYS A 106 33.12 49.71 -29.30
C LYS A 106 34.20 49.46 -30.33
N GLN A 107 34.38 48.21 -30.78
CA GLN A 107 35.38 47.89 -31.77
C GLN A 107 35.03 48.50 -33.14
N GLU A 108 33.76 48.43 -33.54
CA GLU A 108 33.27 49.06 -34.77
C GLU A 108 33.51 50.58 -34.78
N LYS A 109 33.25 51.26 -33.64
CA LYS A 109 33.55 52.69 -33.49
C LYS A 109 35.05 53.00 -33.55
N LEU A 110 35.90 52.12 -33.00
CA LEU A 110 37.35 52.28 -33.05
C LEU A 110 37.88 52.10 -34.46
N ASP A 111 37.40 51.09 -35.20
CA ASP A 111 37.79 50.86 -36.59
C ASP A 111 37.33 52.00 -37.51
N ASP A 112 36.09 52.50 -37.36
CA ASP A 112 35.61 53.67 -38.13
C ASP A 112 36.39 54.95 -37.80
N SER A 113 36.81 55.12 -36.53
CA SER A 113 37.67 56.23 -36.15
C SER A 113 39.06 56.12 -36.77
N LYS A 114 39.63 54.91 -36.84
CA LYS A 114 40.97 54.67 -37.39
C LYS A 114 41.02 54.91 -38.91
N ILE A 115 40.00 54.48 -39.64
CA ILE A 115 39.85 54.75 -41.09
C ILE A 115 39.73 56.26 -41.38
N ARG A 116 39.25 57.06 -40.42
CA ARG A 116 39.10 58.51 -40.58
C ARG A 116 40.39 59.31 -40.34
N PHE A 117 41.42 58.70 -39.76
CA PHE A 117 42.71 59.35 -39.44
C PHE A 117 43.90 58.88 -40.32
N ASP A 118 43.70 57.88 -41.20
CA ASP A 118 44.62 57.49 -42.29
C ASP A 118 44.21 58.15 -43.62
#